data_AF-A0AAE1FQE7-F1
#
_entry.id   AF-A0AAE1FQE7-F1
#
_cell.length_a   1.000
_cell.length_b   1.000
_cell.length_c   1.000
_cell.angle_alpha   90.00
_cell.angle_beta   90.00
_cell.angle_gamma   90.00
#
_symmetry.space_group_name_H-M   'P 1'
#
loop_
_entity.id
_entity.type
_entity.pdbx_description
1 polymer ?
#
loop_
_entity_poly.entity_id
_entity_poly.type
_entity_poly.pdbx_seq_one_letter_code
_entity_poly.pdbx_strand_id
1 'polypeptide(L)'
;MPEDRKCLGVLQSSMQNQARLSVTPNGSLQLHPGSRGKKRKSTGNENLERVKAKRKDGIFEDPVAKKQKTYTSVHVQTDSSSSSTNDTDSIINMLTSDTPPPEYWEGLAEKRREALEEALDENYKLHSENTNLKEEVSKLKEDNKLMEEMVNEAKQLALLLQPMVDEEEDETSEPEVTE
;
A
#
# COMPACT_ATOMS: atom_id res chain seq x y z
N MET A 1 42.11 -29.91 -22.43
CA MET A 1 41.61 -28.55 -22.16
C MET A 1 40.51 -28.68 -21.12
N PRO A 2 40.71 -28.30 -19.85
CA PRO A 2 39.63 -28.29 -18.86
C PRO A 2 38.85 -26.98 -19.00
N GLU A 3 37.55 -27.08 -19.23
CA GLU A 3 36.67 -25.92 -19.38
C GLU A 3 36.32 -25.31 -18.01
N ASP A 4 36.54 -24.00 -17.88
CA ASP A 4 36.22 -23.19 -16.72
C ASP A 4 34.71 -23.18 -16.47
N ARG A 5 34.26 -23.95 -15.46
CA ARG A 5 32.89 -23.84 -14.95
C ARG A 5 32.77 -22.56 -14.14
N LYS A 6 32.22 -21.51 -14.77
CA LYS A 6 31.82 -20.27 -14.09
C LYS A 6 30.71 -20.59 -13.07
N CYS A 7 31.04 -20.56 -11.79
CA CYS A 7 30.06 -20.60 -10.72
C CYS A 7 29.28 -19.28 -10.70
N LEU A 8 27.96 -19.33 -10.86
CA LEU A 8 27.08 -18.18 -10.68
C LEU A 8 27.17 -17.73 -9.22
N GLY A 9 27.66 -16.51 -8.99
CA GLY A 9 27.74 -15.92 -7.66
C GLY A 9 26.35 -15.82 -7.02
N VAL A 10 26.27 -16.10 -5.72
CA VAL A 10 25.05 -15.90 -4.94
C VAL A 10 24.69 -14.42 -4.99
N LEU A 11 23.55 -14.10 -5.59
CA LEU A 11 22.98 -12.76 -5.61
C LEU A 11 22.70 -12.36 -4.16
N GLN A 12 23.52 -11.47 -3.58
CA GLN A 12 23.28 -10.94 -2.25
C GLN A 12 21.93 -10.23 -2.24
N SER A 13 21.01 -10.72 -1.40
CA SER A 13 19.70 -10.11 -1.20
C SER A 13 19.89 -8.73 -0.57
N SER A 14 19.61 -7.68 -1.32
CA SER A 14 19.45 -6.32 -0.81
C SER A 14 18.19 -6.26 0.08
N MET A 15 18.29 -6.82 1.29
CA MET A 15 17.17 -6.94 2.24
C MET A 15 17.53 -6.45 3.65
N GLN A 16 18.56 -5.62 3.78
CA GLN A 16 19.08 -5.17 5.09
C GLN A 16 18.05 -4.38 5.92
N ASN A 17 16.95 -3.89 5.32
CA ASN A 17 15.94 -3.07 5.98
C ASN A 17 14.54 -3.71 6.10
N GLN A 18 14.38 -5.00 5.78
CA GLN A 18 13.10 -5.69 5.87
C GLN A 18 13.04 -6.67 7.04
N ALA A 19 11.84 -6.91 7.57
CA ALA A 19 11.65 -7.92 8.61
C ALA A 19 11.93 -9.31 8.04
N ARG A 20 12.70 -10.13 8.77
CA ARG A 20 13.12 -11.46 8.32
C ARG A 20 12.60 -12.52 9.27
N LEU A 21 11.92 -13.52 8.72
CA LEU A 21 11.45 -14.69 9.46
C LEU A 21 12.52 -15.79 9.36
N SER A 22 12.88 -16.40 10.48
CA SER A 22 13.84 -17.50 10.54
C SER A 22 13.29 -18.64 11.39
N VAL A 23 13.74 -19.86 11.12
CA VAL A 23 13.42 -21.04 11.93
C VAL A 23 14.58 -21.26 12.89
N THR A 24 14.28 -21.36 14.18
CA THR A 24 15.29 -21.64 15.19
C THR A 24 15.61 -23.14 15.24
N PRO A 25 16.75 -23.54 15.82
CA PRO A 25 17.15 -24.96 15.88
C PRO A 25 16.18 -25.88 16.65
N ASN A 26 15.26 -25.32 17.43
CA ASN A 26 14.20 -26.06 18.12
C ASN A 26 12.88 -26.12 17.34
N GLY A 27 12.86 -25.67 16.08
CA GLY A 27 11.69 -25.69 15.19
C GLY A 27 10.71 -24.53 15.38
N SER A 28 10.98 -23.58 16.28
CA SER A 28 10.11 -22.41 16.47
C SER A 28 10.41 -21.28 15.48
N LEU A 29 9.37 -20.61 15.00
CA LEU A 29 9.49 -19.47 14.08
C LEU A 29 9.83 -18.20 14.86
N GLN A 30 10.91 -17.52 14.47
CA GLN A 30 11.36 -16.26 15.06
C GLN A 30 11.37 -15.14 14.02
N LEU A 31 10.67 -14.04 14.33
CA LEU A 31 10.60 -12.84 13.49
C LEU A 31 11.61 -11.80 13.98
N HIS A 32 12.53 -11.40 13.10
CA HIS A 32 13.43 -10.27 13.33
C HIS A 32 12.83 -9.01 12.69
N PRO A 33 12.41 -8.00 13.49
CA PRO A 33 11.90 -6.75 12.93
C PRO A 33 13.02 -5.98 12.24
N GLY A 34 12.75 -5.45 11.03
CA GLY A 34 13.68 -4.56 10.33
C GLY A 34 13.85 -3.23 11.05
N SER A 35 15.07 -2.67 11.05
CA SER A 35 15.38 -1.38 11.68
C SER A 35 14.68 -0.23 10.92
N ARG A 36 13.49 0.18 11.38
CA ARG A 36 12.85 1.41 10.90
C ARG A 36 13.50 2.60 11.61
N GLY A 37 14.15 3.48 10.84
CA GLY A 37 14.72 4.73 11.36
C GLY A 37 13.72 5.53 12.21
N LYS A 38 14.23 6.24 13.21
CA LYS A 38 13.47 7.06 14.17
C LYS A 38 12.44 7.96 13.45
N LYS A 39 11.14 7.66 13.59
CA LYS A 39 10.06 8.54 13.13
C LYS A 39 10.17 9.89 13.84
N ARG A 40 10.34 10.97 13.06
CA ARG A 40 10.21 12.35 13.53
C ARG A 40 8.74 12.59 13.92
N LYS A 41 8.53 13.27 15.04
CA LYS A 41 7.20 13.69 15.54
C LYS A 41 6.66 14.78 14.62
N SER A 42 5.68 14.44 13.78
CA SER A 42 4.87 15.42 13.05
C SER A 42 3.76 15.92 13.97
N THR A 43 3.86 17.18 14.36
CA THR A 43 2.76 18.00 14.87
C THR A 43 1.92 18.45 13.67
N GLY A 44 0.73 17.88 13.50
CA GLY A 44 -0.24 18.26 12.48
C GLY A 44 -1.61 17.77 12.92
N ASN A 45 -2.48 18.72 13.23
CA ASN A 45 -3.81 18.55 13.80
C ASN A 45 -4.84 18.38 12.68
N GLU A 46 -5.51 17.23 12.62
CA GLU A 46 -6.83 17.10 12.01
C GLU A 46 -7.66 16.06 12.79
N ASN A 47 -8.47 16.59 13.69
CA ASN A 47 -9.82 16.17 14.04
C ASN A 47 -10.23 14.71 13.73
N LEU A 48 -9.81 13.79 14.60
CA LEU A 48 -10.59 12.59 14.92
C LEU A 48 -10.87 12.67 16.42
N GLU A 49 -12.06 13.16 16.77
CA GLU A 49 -12.58 12.98 18.12
C GLU A 49 -12.63 11.47 18.43
N ARG A 50 -11.57 10.99 19.07
CA ARG A 50 -11.57 9.69 19.73
C ARG A 50 -12.52 9.84 20.92
N VAL A 51 -13.81 9.56 20.71
CA VAL A 51 -14.82 9.50 21.76
C VAL A 51 -14.36 8.44 22.76
N LYS A 52 -13.72 8.90 23.84
CA LYS A 52 -13.35 8.07 24.97
C LYS A 52 -14.64 7.84 25.77
N ALA A 53 -15.26 6.68 25.58
CA ALA A 53 -16.30 6.22 26.50
C ALA A 53 -15.64 6.03 27.88
N LYS A 54 -15.83 7.00 28.78
CA LYS A 54 -15.48 6.88 30.19
C LYS A 54 -16.76 6.63 30.99
N ARG A 55 -16.84 5.47 31.65
CA ARG A 55 -17.71 5.24 32.81
C ARG A 55 -16.82 5.00 34.03
N LYS A 56 -17.32 5.37 35.22
CA LYS A 56 -16.55 5.60 36.44
C LYS A 56 -16.04 4.35 37.16
N ASP A 57 -16.42 3.14 36.75
CA ASP A 57 -16.30 1.96 37.63
C ASP A 57 -15.35 0.85 37.15
N GLY A 58 -14.49 1.10 36.15
CA GLY A 58 -13.29 0.29 35.90
C GLY A 58 -13.47 -1.18 35.48
N ILE A 59 -14.69 -1.69 35.34
CA ILE A 59 -14.96 -3.06 34.88
C ILE A 59 -15.28 -3.02 33.39
N PHE A 60 -14.43 -3.68 32.59
CA PHE A 60 -14.68 -3.92 31.18
C PHE A 60 -15.66 -5.10 31.07
N GLU A 61 -16.92 -4.84 30.72
CA GLU A 61 -17.84 -5.86 30.26
C GLU A 61 -17.61 -6.11 28.77
N ASP A 62 -17.35 -7.36 28.41
CA ASP A 62 -17.36 -7.79 27.02
C ASP A 62 -18.76 -7.54 26.43
N PRO A 63 -18.88 -6.88 25.25
CA PRO A 63 -20.19 -6.68 24.64
C PRO A 63 -20.79 -8.05 24.33
N VAL A 64 -21.90 -8.38 25.02
CA VAL A 64 -22.70 -9.58 24.75
C VAL A 64 -22.95 -9.67 23.25
N ALA A 65 -22.37 -10.71 22.64
CA ALA A 65 -22.49 -10.98 21.21
C ALA A 65 -23.98 -11.07 20.86
N LYS A 66 -24.45 -10.12 20.05
CA LYS A 66 -25.78 -10.18 19.44
C LYS A 66 -25.86 -11.50 18.68
N LYS A 67 -26.84 -12.32 19.04
CA LYS A 67 -27.11 -13.67 18.50
C LYS A 67 -26.81 -13.70 17.00
N GLN A 68 -25.72 -14.38 16.63
CA GLN A 68 -25.41 -14.61 15.23
C GLN A 68 -26.52 -15.48 14.64
N LYS A 69 -27.01 -15.11 13.45
CA LYS A 69 -27.89 -15.96 12.66
C LYS A 69 -27.16 -17.28 12.45
N THR A 70 -27.73 -18.35 12.98
CA THR A 70 -27.32 -19.72 12.66
C THR A 70 -27.46 -19.87 11.15
N TYR A 71 -26.35 -19.97 10.44
CA TYR A 71 -26.38 -20.49 9.09
C TYR A 71 -26.72 -21.98 9.21
N THR A 72 -27.75 -22.42 8.52
CA THR A 72 -28.00 -23.85 8.34
C THR A 72 -26.80 -24.40 7.57
N SER A 73 -26.08 -25.35 8.15
CA SER A 73 -25.07 -26.10 7.41
C SER A 73 -25.80 -26.85 6.30
N VAL A 74 -25.63 -26.41 5.06
CA VAL A 74 -25.97 -27.22 3.89
C VAL A 74 -24.90 -28.30 3.83
N HIS A 75 -25.20 -29.45 4.42
CA HIS A 75 -24.41 -30.65 4.17
C HIS A 75 -24.61 -31.03 2.71
N VAL A 76 -23.58 -30.80 1.89
CA VAL A 76 -23.48 -31.43 0.59
C VAL A 76 -23.02 -32.87 0.86
N GLN A 77 -23.98 -33.79 0.93
CA GLN A 77 -23.66 -35.20 0.74
C GLN A 77 -23.20 -35.36 -0.69
N THR A 78 -21.90 -35.57 -0.88
CA THR A 78 -21.40 -36.09 -2.15
C THR A 78 -21.86 -37.54 -2.20
N ASP A 79 -22.89 -37.83 -2.98
CA ASP A 79 -23.19 -39.20 -3.35
C ASP A 79 -21.90 -39.81 -3.90
N SER A 80 -21.45 -40.91 -3.28
CA SER A 80 -20.28 -41.68 -3.68
C SER A 80 -20.51 -42.25 -5.07
N SER A 81 -20.28 -41.38 -6.04
CA SER A 81 -20.25 -41.68 -7.45
C SER A 81 -18.94 -42.39 -7.66
N SER A 82 -18.95 -43.73 -7.51
CA SER A 82 -17.92 -44.67 -7.91
C SER A 82 -16.54 -44.04 -8.08
N SER A 83 -15.84 -43.76 -6.97
CA SER A 83 -14.44 -43.35 -7.04
C SER A 83 -13.71 -44.40 -7.85
N SER A 84 -13.20 -44.00 -9.01
CA SER A 84 -12.26 -44.84 -9.73
C SER A 84 -11.11 -45.09 -8.75
N THR A 85 -10.75 -46.35 -8.53
CA THR A 85 -9.72 -46.73 -7.54
C THR A 85 -8.38 -46.02 -7.81
N ASN A 86 -8.19 -45.55 -9.04
CA ASN A 86 -7.03 -44.77 -9.47
C ASN A 86 -6.95 -43.39 -8.80
N ASP A 87 -8.08 -42.71 -8.56
CA ASP A 87 -8.09 -41.38 -7.94
C ASP A 87 -7.78 -41.46 -6.44
N THR A 88 -8.28 -42.50 -5.77
CA THR A 88 -7.98 -42.75 -4.35
C THR A 88 -6.52 -43.10 -4.15
N ASP A 89 -5.93 -43.90 -5.04
CA ASP A 89 -4.54 -44.32 -4.95
C ASP A 89 -3.57 -43.15 -5.24
N SER A 90 -3.90 -42.27 -6.19
CA SER A 90 -3.11 -41.06 -6.44
C SER A 90 -3.13 -40.10 -5.24
N ILE A 91 -4.30 -39.89 -4.62
CA ILE A 91 -4.44 -39.04 -3.41
C ILE A 91 -3.69 -39.66 -2.23
N ILE A 92 -3.82 -40.98 -2.02
CA ILE A 92 -3.10 -41.68 -0.95
C ILE A 92 -1.59 -41.50 -1.18
N ASN A 93 -1.10 -41.74 -2.39
CA ASN A 93 0.32 -41.57 -2.72
C ASN A 93 0.79 -40.12 -2.49
N MET A 94 0.00 -39.11 -2.86
CA MET A 94 0.28 -37.70 -2.56
C MET A 94 0.43 -37.42 -1.06
N LEU A 95 -0.37 -38.09 -0.22
CA LEU A 95 -0.41 -37.86 1.23
C LEU A 95 0.57 -38.73 2.03
N THR A 96 1.02 -39.85 1.47
CA THR A 96 1.84 -40.85 2.20
C THR A 96 3.23 -41.10 1.62
N SER A 97 3.53 -40.62 0.41
CA SER A 97 4.87 -40.75 -0.15
C SER A 97 5.86 -39.75 0.46
N ASP A 98 7.09 -40.21 0.73
CA ASP A 98 8.18 -39.35 1.21
C ASP A 98 8.63 -38.31 0.17
N THR A 99 8.37 -38.57 -1.12
CA THR A 99 8.70 -37.67 -2.23
C THR A 99 7.44 -37.36 -3.03
N PRO A 100 7.09 -36.07 -3.26
CA PRO A 100 5.88 -35.71 -3.99
C PRO A 100 5.84 -36.31 -5.40
N PRO A 101 4.68 -36.81 -5.86
CA PRO A 101 4.50 -37.32 -7.21
C PRO A 101 4.81 -36.27 -8.30
N PRO A 102 5.19 -36.68 -9.53
CA PRO A 102 5.43 -35.75 -10.63
C PRO A 102 4.24 -34.81 -10.93
N GLU A 103 3.01 -35.31 -10.82
CA GLU A 103 1.75 -34.57 -11.00
C GLU A 103 1.66 -33.35 -10.06
N TYR A 104 2.20 -33.45 -8.84
CA TYR A 104 2.27 -32.33 -7.90
C TYR A 104 3.12 -31.19 -8.45
N TRP A 105 4.30 -31.53 -8.98
CA TRP A 105 5.23 -30.55 -9.52
C TRP A 105 4.72 -29.90 -10.79
N GLU A 106 4.03 -30.68 -11.63
CA GLU A 106 3.33 -30.18 -12.81
C GLU A 106 2.26 -29.16 -12.41
N GLY A 107 1.34 -29.52 -11.52
CA GLY A 107 0.29 -28.60 -11.06
C GLY A 107 0.84 -27.38 -10.33
N LEU A 108 1.95 -27.52 -9.60
CA LEU A 108 2.62 -26.41 -8.94
C LEU A 108 3.35 -25.49 -9.93
N ALA A 109 3.96 -26.05 -10.97
CA ALA A 109 4.58 -25.27 -12.04
C ALA A 109 3.52 -24.47 -12.80
N GLU A 110 2.37 -25.08 -13.10
CA GLU A 110 1.28 -24.40 -13.79
C GLU A 110 0.69 -23.26 -12.94
N LYS A 111 0.41 -23.50 -11.65
CA LYS A 111 -0.03 -22.44 -10.73
C LYS A 111 0.98 -21.29 -10.60
N ARG A 112 2.28 -21.60 -10.65
CA ARG A 112 3.33 -20.57 -10.64
C ARG A 112 3.37 -19.80 -11.95
N ARG A 113 3.12 -20.46 -13.08
CA ARG A 113 3.03 -19.82 -14.40
C ARG A 113 1.87 -18.82 -14.42
N GLU A 114 0.68 -19.24 -13.98
CA GLU A 114 -0.50 -18.39 -13.87
C GLU A 114 -0.27 -17.21 -12.91
N ALA A 115 0.22 -17.46 -11.70
CA ALA A 115 0.50 -16.40 -10.74
C ALA A 115 1.58 -15.40 -11.24
N LEU A 116 2.54 -15.87 -12.04
CA LEU A 116 3.54 -15.01 -12.66
C LEU A 116 2.90 -14.15 -13.77
N GLU A 117 2.05 -14.73 -14.60
CA GLU A 117 1.31 -14.00 -15.63
C GLU A 117 0.46 -12.88 -15.03
N GLU A 118 -0.33 -13.20 -13.99
CA GLU A 118 -1.13 -12.20 -13.26
C GLU A 118 -0.25 -11.08 -12.67
N ALA A 119 0.88 -11.44 -12.06
CA ALA A 119 1.79 -10.46 -11.47
C ALA A 119 2.45 -9.56 -12.53
N LEU A 120 2.75 -10.09 -13.72
CA LEU A 120 3.31 -9.32 -14.83
C LEU A 120 2.28 -8.36 -15.43
N ASP A 121 1.03 -8.80 -15.59
CA ASP A 121 -0.07 -7.96 -16.06
C ASP A 121 -0.36 -6.82 -15.08
N GLU A 122 -0.41 -7.12 -13.78
CA GLU A 122 -0.55 -6.10 -12.74
C GLU A 122 0.63 -5.13 -12.77
N ASN A 123 1.87 -5.64 -12.90
CA ASN A 123 3.06 -4.82 -12.97
C ASN A 123 3.03 -3.86 -14.17
N TYR A 124 2.65 -4.36 -15.36
CA TYR A 124 2.48 -3.55 -16.56
C TYR A 124 1.45 -2.43 -16.34
N LYS A 125 0.28 -2.78 -15.77
CA LYS A 125 -0.77 -1.82 -15.46
C LYS A 125 -0.28 -0.73 -14.50
N LEU A 126 0.39 -1.12 -13.42
CA LEU A 126 0.94 -0.20 -12.43
C LEU A 126 2.00 0.71 -13.04
N HIS A 127 2.85 0.21 -13.94
CA HIS A 127 3.82 1.04 -14.64
C HIS A 127 3.15 2.09 -15.53
N SER A 128 2.13 1.69 -16.31
CA SER A 128 1.36 2.61 -17.15
C SER A 128 0.65 3.70 -16.33
N GLU A 129 0.01 3.30 -15.23
CA GLU A 129 -0.62 4.26 -14.31
C GLU A 129 0.42 5.20 -13.68
N ASN A 130 1.57 4.67 -13.27
CA ASN A 130 2.64 5.46 -12.68
C ASN A 130 3.22 6.48 -13.68
N THR A 131 3.39 6.09 -14.95
CA THR A 131 3.86 7.02 -15.99
C THR A 131 2.85 8.12 -16.25
N ASN A 132 1.56 7.79 -16.35
CA ASN A 132 0.50 8.77 -16.58
C ASN A 132 0.40 9.76 -15.41
N LEU A 133 0.40 9.26 -14.17
CA LEU A 133 0.36 10.11 -12.97
C LEU A 133 1.60 11.00 -12.86
N LYS A 134 2.78 10.52 -13.27
CA LYS A 134 4.00 11.36 -13.30
C LYS A 134 3.89 12.49 -14.32
N GLU A 135 3.34 12.21 -15.49
CA GLU A 135 3.10 13.23 -16.52
C GLU A 135 2.10 14.29 -16.02
N GLU A 136 0.98 13.86 -15.43
CA GLU A 136 -0.02 14.76 -14.86
C GLU A 136 0.56 15.63 -13.73
N VAL A 137 1.32 15.03 -12.82
CA VAL A 137 2.03 15.78 -11.76
C VAL A 137 3.03 16.77 -12.34
N SER A 138 3.72 16.40 -13.42
CA SER A 138 4.66 17.32 -14.09
C SER A 138 3.92 18.53 -14.66
N LYS A 139 2.84 18.29 -15.39
CA LYS A 139 2.01 19.35 -15.97
C LYS A 139 1.42 20.27 -14.90
N LEU A 140 0.82 19.71 -13.85
CA LEU A 140 0.25 20.50 -12.75
C LEU A 140 1.31 21.32 -12.00
N LYS A 141 2.54 20.83 -11.90
CA LYS A 141 3.65 21.60 -11.31
C LYS A 141 4.07 22.76 -12.20
N GLU A 142 4.10 22.57 -13.52
CA GLU A 142 4.38 23.63 -14.48
C GLU A 142 3.29 24.71 -14.43
N ASP A 143 2.02 24.32 -14.44
CA ASP A 143 0.89 25.24 -14.34
C ASP A 143 0.90 26.03 -13.02
N ASN A 144 1.20 25.36 -11.90
CA ASN A 144 1.34 26.06 -10.61
C ASN A 144 2.51 27.04 -10.60
N LYS A 145 3.65 26.67 -11.19
CA LYS A 145 4.80 27.57 -11.32
C LYS A 145 4.44 28.82 -12.11
N LEU A 146 3.75 28.66 -13.24
CA LEU A 146 3.27 29.77 -14.05
C LEU A 146 2.31 30.67 -13.26
N MET A 147 1.39 30.08 -12.49
CA MET A 147 0.46 30.83 -11.64
C MET A 147 1.20 31.63 -10.55
N GLU A 148 2.21 31.04 -9.91
CA GLU A 148 3.05 31.73 -8.93
C GLU A 148 3.81 32.90 -9.56
N GLU A 149 4.33 32.74 -10.77
CA GLU A 149 4.97 33.81 -11.54
C GLU A 149 4.00 34.96 -11.82
N MET A 150 2.80 34.66 -12.34
CA MET A 150 1.77 35.68 -12.58
C MET A 150 1.35 36.42 -11.31
N VAL A 151 1.20 35.71 -10.18
CA VAL A 151 0.88 36.33 -8.89
C VAL A 151 2.01 37.25 -8.44
N ASN A 152 3.26 36.86 -8.65
CA ASN A 152 4.40 37.70 -8.32
C ASN A 152 4.45 38.95 -9.20
N GLU A 153 4.24 38.82 -10.51
CA GLU A 153 4.14 39.95 -11.44
C GLU A 153 3.00 40.90 -11.06
N ALA A 154 1.80 40.37 -10.77
CA ALA A 154 0.66 41.18 -10.34
C ALA A 154 0.95 41.92 -9.03
N LYS A 155 1.63 41.30 -8.06
CA LYS A 155 2.09 41.97 -6.83
C LYS A 155 3.09 43.08 -7.13
N GLN A 156 4.04 42.85 -8.03
CA GLN A 156 5.00 43.87 -8.43
C GLN A 156 4.30 45.06 -9.10
N LEU A 157 3.34 44.81 -9.98
CA LEU A 157 2.52 45.85 -10.60
C LEU A 157 1.70 46.63 -9.56
N ALA A 158 1.09 45.93 -8.59
CA ALA A 158 0.36 46.57 -7.50
C ALA A 158 1.28 47.49 -6.67
N LEU A 159 2.51 47.07 -6.36
CA LEU A 159 3.48 47.89 -5.63
C LEU A 159 3.93 49.14 -6.42
N LEU A 160 3.98 49.06 -7.76
CA LEU A 160 4.31 50.21 -8.61
C LEU A 160 3.15 51.20 -8.70
N LEU A 161 1.91 50.70 -8.70
CA LEU A 161 0.71 51.53 -8.79
C LEU A 161 0.28 52.12 -7.45
N GLN A 162 0.58 51.45 -6.33
CA GLN A 162 0.15 51.86 -5.00
C GLN A 162 0.52 53.32 -4.66
N PRO A 163 1.74 53.82 -4.92
CA PRO A 163 2.06 55.23 -4.68
C PRO A 163 1.19 56.21 -5.48
N MET A 164 0.82 55.86 -6.72
CA MET A 164 -0.01 56.73 -7.56
C MET A 164 -1.47 56.77 -7.09
N VAL A 165 -1.97 55.63 -6.60
CA VAL A 165 -3.33 55.55 -6.02
C VAL A 165 -3.39 56.28 -4.68
N ASP A 166 -2.37 56.11 -3.84
CA ASP A 166 -2.28 56.78 -2.54
C ASP A 166 -2.19 58.32 -2.73
N GLU A 167 -1.52 58.81 -3.78
CA GLU A 167 -1.45 60.25 -4.12
C GLU A 167 -2.79 60.83 -4.63
N GLU A 168 -3.60 60.08 -5.40
CA GLU A 168 -4.93 60.53 -5.86
C GLU A 168 -5.98 60.56 -4.71
N GLU A 169 -5.87 59.65 -3.73
CA GLU A 169 -6.75 59.66 -2.55
C GLU A 169 -6.47 60.88 -1.63
N ASP A 170 -5.22 61.34 -1.53
CA ASP A 170 -4.88 62.53 -0.75
C ASP A 170 -5.39 63.83 -1.42
N GLU A 171 -5.34 63.95 -2.76
CA GLU A 171 -5.85 65.14 -3.49
C GLU A 171 -7.39 65.26 -3.49
N THR A 172 -8.12 64.15 -3.34
CA THR A 172 -9.60 64.16 -3.29
C THR A 172 -10.17 64.42 -1.89
N SER A 173 -9.30 64.55 -0.88
CA SER A 173 -9.65 64.82 0.52
C SER A 173 -9.60 66.32 0.90
N GLU A 174 -9.96 67.24 0.01
CA GLU A 174 -10.17 68.63 0.43
C GLU A 174 -11.41 68.75 1.35
N PRO A 175 -11.30 69.45 2.51
CA PRO A 175 -12.36 69.50 3.49
C PRO A 175 -13.58 70.25 2.97
N GLU A 176 -14.72 69.56 2.95
CA GLU A 176 -16.06 70.12 2.81
C GLU A 176 -16.22 71.26 3.84
N VAL A 177 -16.08 72.50 3.36
CA VAL A 177 -16.29 73.71 4.18
C VAL A 177 -17.76 73.75 4.55
N THR A 178 -18.05 73.41 5.80
CA THR A 178 -19.35 73.64 6.42
C THR A 178 -19.58 75.15 6.56
N GLU A 179 -20.60 75.68 5.89
CA GLU A 179 -21.21 76.98 6.18
C GLU A 179 -22.72 76.85 6.34
#